data_AF-A0A7D5MBN7-F1
#
_entry.id   AF-A0A7D5MBN7-F1
#
_cell.length_a   1.000
_cell.length_b   1.000
_cell.length_c   1.000
_cell.angle_alpha   90.00
_cell.angle_beta   90.00
_cell.angle_gamma   90.00
#
_symmetry.space_group_name_H-M   'P 1'
#
loop_
_entity.id
_entity.type
_entity.pdbx_description
1 polymer ?
#
loop_
_entity_poly.entity_id
_entity_poly.type
_entity_poly.pdbx_seq_one_letter_code
_entity_poly.pdbx_strand_id
1 'polypeptide(L)'
;MITGMLGLGNNLNELKMRILQIQDELSQLGSPELVMPEMINMTNTLRLNEYLTKSDEKKTALNAAYADYTRQLEQIISSLLSIQVDLKDIIKAEASIIGAHDSGKAEKKTRAKPKK
;
A
#
# COMPACT_ATOMS: atom_id res chain seq x y z
N MET A 1 1.56 -11.78 -12.96
CA MET A 1 1.39 -10.48 -12.28
C MET A 1 0.18 -10.45 -11.35
N ILE A 2 -1.01 -10.92 -11.74
CA ILE A 2 -2.24 -10.87 -10.92
C ILE A 2 -2.10 -11.60 -9.57
N THR A 3 -1.38 -12.73 -9.51
CA THR A 3 -1.14 -13.50 -8.28
C THR A 3 -0.31 -12.77 -7.23
N GLY A 4 0.55 -11.81 -7.63
CA GLY A 4 1.36 -11.02 -6.69
C GLY A 4 0.52 -9.99 -5.92
N MET A 5 -0.52 -9.43 -6.55
CA MET A 5 -1.40 -8.44 -5.92
C MET A 5 -2.31 -9.06 -4.84
N LEU A 6 -2.76 -10.31 -5.01
CA LEU A 6 -3.49 -11.01 -3.94
C LEU A 6 -2.62 -11.26 -2.70
N GLY A 7 -1.33 -11.56 -2.89
CA GLY A 7 -0.38 -11.73 -1.79
C GLY A 7 -0.14 -10.42 -1.00
N LEU A 8 -0.09 -9.29 -1.70
CA LEU A 8 0.05 -7.95 -1.08
C LEU A 8 -1.20 -7.56 -0.27
N GLY A 9 -2.40 -7.86 -0.77
CA GLY A 9 -3.66 -7.57 -0.07
C GLY A 9 -3.82 -8.33 1.25
N ASN A 10 -3.41 -9.61 1.29
CA ASN A 10 -3.43 -10.40 2.52
C ASN A 10 -2.47 -9.85 3.58
N ASN A 11 -1.27 -9.44 3.16
CA ASN A 11 -0.26 -8.88 4.06
C ASN A 11 -0.68 -7.51 4.63
N LEU A 12 -1.37 -6.69 3.83
CA LEU A 12 -1.92 -5.42 4.30
C LEU A 12 -2.98 -5.61 5.40
N ASN A 13 -3.82 -6.63 5.29
CA ASN A 13 -4.82 -6.94 6.32
C ASN A 13 -4.17 -7.45 7.60
N GLU A 14 -3.14 -8.29 7.51
CA GLU A 14 -2.35 -8.72 8.67
C GLU A 14 -1.72 -7.54 9.41
N LEU A 15 -1.11 -6.61 8.68
CA LEU A 15 -0.56 -5.39 9.27
C LEU A 15 -1.63 -4.51 9.93
N LYS A 16 -2.81 -4.38 9.31
CA LYS A 16 -3.94 -3.66 9.91
C LYS A 16 -4.35 -4.31 11.23
N MET A 17 -4.49 -5.64 11.27
CA MET A 17 -4.84 -6.36 12.49
C MET A 17 -3.77 -6.16 13.57
N ARG A 18 -2.48 -6.19 13.19
CA ARG A 18 -1.36 -5.93 14.10
C ARG A 18 -1.39 -4.51 14.68
N ILE A 19 -1.68 -3.50 13.85
CA ILE A 19 -1.83 -2.11 14.31
C ILE A 19 -2.96 -2.01 15.34
N LEU A 20 -4.13 -2.58 15.04
CA LEU A 20 -5.28 -2.57 15.95
C LEU A 20 -4.97 -3.27 17.27
N GLN A 21 -4.27 -4.39 17.22
CA GLN A 21 -3.83 -5.10 18.41
C GLN A 21 -2.90 -4.24 19.29
N ILE A 22 -1.90 -3.58 18.69
CA ILE A 22 -0.97 -2.73 19.45
C ILE A 22 -1.69 -1.52 20.05
N GLN A 23 -2.67 -0.95 19.33
CA GLN A 23 -3.50 0.14 19.85
C GLN A 23 -4.36 -0.31 21.04
N ASP A 24 -4.95 -1.50 20.97
CA ASP A 24 -5.71 -2.08 22.08
C ASP A 24 -4.80 -2.31 23.30
N GLU A 25 -3.63 -2.92 23.10
CA GLU A 25 -2.63 -3.12 24.16
C GLU A 25 -2.17 -1.79 24.80
N LEU A 26 -1.99 -0.74 24.00
CA LEU A 26 -1.68 0.61 24.50
C LEU A 26 -2.83 1.21 25.31
N SER A 27 -4.07 0.96 24.91
CA SER A 27 -5.25 1.44 25.63
C SER A 27 -5.41 0.72 26.98
N GLN A 28 -5.11 -0.58 27.02
CA GLN A 28 -5.14 -1.38 28.23
C GLN A 28 -4.05 -0.99 29.23
N LEU A 29 -2.91 -0.43 28.76
CA LEU A 29 -1.88 0.14 29.63
C LEU A 29 -2.41 1.30 30.49
N GLY A 30 -3.47 1.99 30.05
CA GLY A 30 -4.08 3.10 30.76
C GLY A 30 -3.20 4.36 30.80
N SER A 31 -3.52 5.27 31.72
CA SER A 31 -2.72 6.46 32.01
C SER A 31 -1.64 6.17 33.05
N PRO A 32 -0.53 6.92 33.06
CA PRO A 32 0.45 6.80 34.13
C PRO A 32 -0.25 6.98 35.49
N GLU A 33 -0.08 6.01 36.38
CA GLU A 33 -0.70 6.06 37.70
C GLU A 33 -0.24 7.30 38.47
N LEU A 34 -1.22 7.96 39.10
CA LEU A 34 -0.95 9.04 40.04
C LEU A 34 -0.08 8.51 41.18
N VAL A 35 0.82 9.37 41.67
CA VAL A 35 1.68 9.08 42.83
C VAL A 35 0.80 8.61 43.98
N MET A 36 1.02 7.38 44.46
CA MET A 36 0.32 6.86 45.64
C MET A 36 0.99 7.41 46.90
N PRO A 37 0.28 8.21 47.72
CA PRO A 37 0.88 8.83 48.91
C PRO A 37 1.35 7.81 49.95
N GLU A 38 0.69 6.66 50.00
CA GLU A 38 1.02 5.53 50.89
C GLU A 38 2.35 4.85 50.52
N MET A 39 2.85 5.06 49.30
CA MET A 39 4.07 4.44 48.82
C MET A 39 5.27 5.36 48.98
N ILE A 40 6.41 4.80 49.35
CA ILE A 40 7.67 5.53 49.35
C ILE A 40 7.98 6.03 47.93
N ASN A 41 8.62 7.20 47.84
CA ASN A 41 8.85 7.89 46.57
C ASN A 41 9.61 7.03 45.55
N MET A 42 10.54 6.19 46.02
CA MET A 42 11.28 5.26 45.16
C MET A 42 10.34 4.27 44.45
N THR A 43 9.34 3.73 45.15
CA THR A 43 8.42 2.77 44.56
C THR A 43 7.45 3.44 43.59
N ASN A 44 7.01 4.67 43.87
CA ASN A 44 6.27 5.47 42.89
C ASN A 44 7.11 5.73 41.62
N THR A 45 8.40 6.03 41.78
CA THR A 45 9.32 6.23 40.65
C THR A 45 9.49 4.96 39.81
N LEU A 46 9.63 3.79 40.45
CA LEU A 46 9.75 2.51 39.75
C LEU A 46 8.49 2.18 38.93
N ARG A 47 7.29 2.38 39.50
CA ARG A 47 6.02 2.17 38.78
C ARG A 47 5.91 3.07 37.56
N LEU A 48 6.23 4.36 37.71
CA LEU A 48 6.18 5.31 36.61
C LEU A 48 7.17 4.93 35.50
N ASN A 49 8.40 4.57 35.86
CA ASN A 49 9.39 4.12 34.88
C ASN A 49 8.97 2.84 34.16
N GLU A 50 8.36 1.88 34.87
CA GLU A 50 7.84 0.66 34.26
C GLU A 50 6.72 0.97 33.25
N TYR A 51 5.78 1.84 33.61
CA TYR A 51 4.74 2.31 32.70
C TYR A 51 5.35 3.01 31.47
N LEU A 52 6.28 3.94 31.68
CA LEU A 52 6.92 4.69 30.60
C LEU A 52 7.67 3.77 29.64
N THR A 53 8.44 2.82 30.18
CA THR A 53 9.20 1.85 29.38
C THR A 53 8.26 1.00 28.52
N LYS A 54 7.21 0.41 29.13
CA LYS A 54 6.23 -0.39 28.39
C LYS A 54 5.47 0.42 27.36
N SER A 55 5.07 1.66 27.70
CA SER A 55 4.37 2.55 26.77
C SER A 55 5.25 2.91 25.57
N ASP A 56 6.53 3.21 25.81
CA ASP A 56 7.48 3.59 24.77
C ASP A 56 7.81 2.41 23.84
N GLU A 57 8.02 1.21 24.39
CA GLU A 57 8.19 -0.01 23.62
C GLU A 57 7.00 -0.26 22.68
N LYS A 58 5.78 -0.14 23.20
CA LYS A 58 4.56 -0.35 22.40
C LYS A 58 4.35 0.74 21.36
N LYS A 59 4.62 2.01 21.67
CA LYS A 59 4.56 3.12 20.69
C LYS A 59 5.60 2.94 19.59
N THR A 60 6.80 2.50 19.94
CA THR A 60 7.85 2.18 18.97
C THR A 60 7.42 1.04 18.05
N ALA A 61 6.84 -0.02 18.59
CA ALA A 61 6.27 -1.11 17.81
C ALA A 61 5.11 -0.66 16.90
N LEU A 62 4.24 0.23 17.40
CA LEU A 62 3.15 0.81 16.62
C LEU A 62 3.67 1.63 15.43
N ASN A 63 4.68 2.47 15.66
CA ASN A 63 5.33 3.26 14.61
C ASN A 63 5.96 2.36 13.54
N ALA A 64 6.63 1.28 13.95
CA ALA A 64 7.19 0.31 13.01
C ALA A 64 6.09 -0.36 12.17
N ALA A 65 4.98 -0.78 12.80
CA ALA A 65 3.86 -1.38 12.07
C ALA A 65 3.21 -0.40 11.08
N TYR A 66 3.08 0.89 11.43
CA TYR A 66 2.62 1.91 10.49
C TYR A 66 3.59 2.13 9.33
N ALA A 67 4.90 2.13 9.58
CA ALA A 67 5.90 2.25 8.53
C ALA A 67 5.80 1.09 7.53
N ASP A 68 5.66 -0.15 8.01
CA ASP A 68 5.47 -1.33 7.17
C ASP A 68 4.16 -1.26 6.38
N TYR A 69 3.08 -0.79 6.99
CA TYR A 69 1.77 -0.64 6.35
C TYR A 69 1.81 0.38 5.22
N THR A 70 2.39 1.55 5.48
CA THR A 70 2.58 2.60 4.47
C THR A 70 3.45 2.11 3.32
N ARG A 71 4.55 1.41 3.60
CA ARG A 71 5.42 0.84 2.56
C ARG A 71 4.67 -0.13 1.65
N GLN A 72 3.77 -0.96 2.19
CA GLN A 72 2.96 -1.85 1.36
C GLN A 72 1.93 -1.11 0.51
N LEU A 73 1.30 -0.06 1.04
CA LEU A 73 0.43 0.80 0.24
C LEU A 73 1.19 1.42 -0.93
N GLU A 74 2.40 1.93 -0.70
CA GLU A 74 3.27 2.48 -1.76
C GLU A 74 3.60 1.44 -2.84
N GLN A 75 3.88 0.19 -2.45
CA GLN A 75 4.13 -0.90 -3.39
C GLN A 75 2.89 -1.26 -4.24
N ILE A 76 1.72 -1.29 -3.62
CA ILE A 76 0.44 -1.53 -4.31
C ILE A 76 0.18 -0.41 -5.32
N ILE A 77 0.33 0.85 -4.91
CA ILE A 77 0.15 2.02 -5.77
C ILE A 77 1.14 1.99 -6.94
N SER A 78 2.42 1.72 -6.67
CA SER A 78 3.44 1.64 -7.72
C SER A 78 3.14 0.54 -8.73
N SER A 79 2.67 -0.61 -8.26
CA SER A 79 2.27 -1.72 -9.13
C SER A 79 1.05 -1.36 -9.98
N LEU A 80 0.06 -0.67 -9.41
CA LEU A 80 -1.12 -0.21 -10.14
C LEU A 80 -0.75 0.78 -11.24
N LEU A 81 0.13 1.73 -10.94
CA LEU A 81 0.61 2.70 -11.92
C LEU A 81 1.39 2.02 -13.06
N SER A 82 2.22 1.02 -12.75
CA SER A 82 2.90 0.22 -13.78
C SER A 82 1.91 -0.47 -14.71
N ILE A 83 0.89 -1.14 -14.15
CA ILE A 83 -0.16 -1.80 -14.95
C ILE A 83 -0.91 -0.79 -15.82
N GLN A 84 -1.19 0.41 -15.30
CA GLN A 84 -1.85 1.47 -16.08
C GLN A 84 -1.01 1.90 -17.29
N VAL A 85 0.31 2.03 -17.11
CA VAL A 85 1.23 2.34 -18.20
C VAL A 85 1.23 1.22 -19.25
N ASP A 86 1.37 -0.04 -18.81
CA ASP A 86 1.37 -1.20 -19.70
C ASP A 86 0.07 -1.29 -20.51
N LEU A 87 -1.10 -1.12 -19.86
CA LEU A 87 -2.40 -1.12 -20.53
C LEU A 87 -2.53 0.00 -21.57
N LYS A 88 -2.06 1.20 -21.24
CA LYS A 88 -2.08 2.33 -22.19
C LYS A 88 -1.23 2.04 -23.42
N ASP A 89 -0.07 1.41 -23.24
CA ASP A 89 0.84 1.09 -24.33
C ASP A 89 0.29 -0.06 -25.20
N ILE A 90 -0.35 -1.06 -24.59
CA ILE A 90 -1.11 -2.11 -25.31
C ILE A 90 -2.20 -1.49 -26.18
N ILE A 91 -3.04 -0.60 -25.63
CA ILE A 91 -4.12 0.05 -26.38
C ILE A 91 -3.57 0.84 -27.58
N LYS A 92 -2.45 1.56 -27.40
CA LYS A 92 -1.80 2.30 -28.50
C LYS A 92 -1.26 1.36 -29.58
N ALA A 93 -0.65 0.25 -29.18
CA ALA A 93 -0.13 -0.75 -30.11
C ALA A 93 -1.27 -1.37 -30.93
N GLU A 94 -2.37 -1.77 -30.28
CA GLU A 94 -3.55 -2.32 -30.95
C GLU A 94 -4.21 -1.30 -31.90
N ALA A 95 -4.37 -0.05 -31.46
CA ALA A 95 -4.91 1.01 -32.32
C ALA A 95 -4.05 1.25 -33.58
N SER A 96 -2.73 1.16 -33.45
CA SER A 96 -1.80 1.31 -34.59
C SER A 96 -1.93 0.16 -35.59
N ILE A 97 -2.12 -1.07 -35.12
CA ILE A 97 -2.34 -2.25 -35.97
C ILE A 97 -3.65 -2.11 -36.75
N ILE A 98 -4.72 -1.67 -36.09
CA ILE A 98 -6.02 -1.45 -36.74
C ILE A 98 -5.93 -0.36 -37.81
N GLY A 99 -5.30 0.78 -37.49
CA GLY A 99 -5.12 1.88 -38.45
C GLY A 99 -4.27 1.49 -39.66
N ALA A 100 -3.22 0.69 -39.46
CA ALA A 100 -2.39 0.18 -40.55
C ALA A 100 -3.18 -0.77 -41.48
N HIS A 101 -4.01 -1.64 -40.91
CA HIS A 101 -4.84 -2.57 -41.67
C HIS A 101 -5.90 -1.87 -42.54
N ASP A 102 -6.39 -0.70 -42.14
CA ASP A 102 -7.38 0.09 -42.91
C ASP A 102 -6.72 0.89 -44.05
N SER A 103 -5.50 1.38 -43.86
CA SER A 103 -4.73 2.09 -44.90
C SER A 103 -4.26 1.19 -46.06
N GLY A 104 -4.08 -0.12 -45.83
CA GLY A 104 -3.62 -1.09 -46.83
C GLY A 104 -4.65 -1.44 -47.92
N LYS A 105 -5.92 -1.06 -47.78
CA LYS A 105 -6.97 -1.32 -48.78
C LYS A 105 -7.19 -0.17 -49.78
N ALA A 106 -6.49 0.96 -49.63
CA ALA A 106 -6.79 2.19 -50.38
C ALA A 106 -5.92 2.45 -51.64
N GLU A 107 -5.02 1.55 -52.04
CA GLU A 107 -4.23 1.70 -53.28
C GLU A 107 -4.63 0.72 -54.39
N LYS A 108 -5.87 0.85 -54.91
CA LYS A 108 -6.21 0.46 -56.30
C LYS A 108 -7.14 1.49 -56.96
N LYS A 109 -6.63 2.69 -57.17
CA LYS A 109 -7.04 3.60 -58.26
C LYS A 109 -5.75 3.92 -59.02
N THR A 110 -5.60 3.80 -60.33
CA THR A 110 -6.55 3.91 -61.44
C THR A 110 -5.76 3.58 -62.71
N ARG A 111 -6.34 2.83 -63.67
CA ARG A 111 -6.19 3.18 -65.09
C ARG A 111 -7.29 2.55 -65.93
N ALA A 112 -8.41 3.29 -66.05
CA ALA A 112 -9.28 3.15 -67.19
C ALA A 112 -8.50 3.54 -68.46
N LYS A 113 -8.61 2.74 -69.53
CA LYS A 113 -8.38 3.19 -70.90
C LYS A 113 -9.62 2.84 -71.73
N PRO A 114 -10.20 3.81 -72.47
CA PRO A 114 -11.39 3.57 -73.29
C PRO A 114 -11.03 3.01 -74.68
N LYS A 115 -12.08 2.47 -75.31
CA LYS A 115 -12.18 1.73 -76.58
C LYS A 115 -11.41 2.30 -77.78
N LYS A 116 -10.94 1.40 -78.65
CA LYS A 116 -11.28 1.38 -80.08
C LYS A 116 -11.22 -0.06 -80.60
#